data_AF-A0A3B8HVI0-F1
#
_entry.id   AF-A0A3B8HVI0-F1
#
_cell.length_a   1.000
_cell.length_b   1.000
_cell.length_c   1.000
_cell.angle_alpha   90.00
_cell.angle_beta   90.00
_cell.angle_gamma   90.00
#
_symmetry.space_group_name_H-M   'P 1'
#
loop_
_entity.id
_entity.type
_entity.pdbx_description
1 polymer ?
#
loop_
_entity_poly.entity_id
_entity_poly.type
_entity_poly.pdbx_seq_one_letter_code
_entity_poly.pdbx_strand_id
1 'polypeptide(L)'
;MKRVESTGSFVLALWLLWMNPGISAANPAEGDPAPGREMAQQATKGPKRWITADHGKHPVLQQPFTSGPEVTKACLSCHSEAAAQFHKTIHWTWIDPTSPKDKPAGKGGLTVNNYCISIHGNEPRCTSCHAGYGWKDKNFDFTDVSKVDCLVCHEQTGAYQKFPAGAGNPAKEPTVFKGDGKEYLPPDWNKVAQSVSRPTRENCGVCHFYGGGGDMVKHGDLDSSMAKPSKTLDVHMG
;
A
#
# COMPACT_ATOMS: atom_id res chain seq x y z
N MET A 1 -61.58 16.34 -42.83
CA MET A 1 -63.02 16.64 -42.82
C MET A 1 -63.57 16.35 -41.43
N LYS A 2 -64.28 17.34 -40.86
CA LYS A 2 -65.29 17.32 -39.78
C LYS A 2 -64.94 16.76 -38.37
N ARG A 3 -64.94 17.69 -37.41
CA ARG A 3 -65.38 17.52 -36.00
C ARG A 3 -66.80 16.95 -35.94
N VAL A 4 -67.13 16.20 -34.88
CA VAL A 4 -68.38 16.31 -34.10
C VAL A 4 -68.11 15.81 -32.66
N GLU A 5 -68.54 16.61 -31.69
CA GLU A 5 -68.63 16.34 -30.25
C GLU A 5 -69.91 15.57 -29.91
N SER A 6 -69.96 14.76 -28.84
CA SER A 6 -71.18 14.65 -28.01
C SER A 6 -70.96 13.89 -26.70
N THR A 7 -71.06 14.64 -25.59
CA THR A 7 -71.88 14.38 -24.38
C THR A 7 -71.84 13.04 -23.63
N GLY A 8 -71.58 13.12 -22.33
CA GLY A 8 -72.63 12.81 -21.34
C GLY A 8 -72.56 11.49 -20.56
N SER A 9 -71.89 11.55 -19.40
CA SER A 9 -72.37 11.12 -18.07
C SER A 9 -72.88 9.68 -17.79
N PHE A 10 -72.19 9.11 -16.79
CA PHE A 10 -72.70 8.51 -15.53
C PHE A 10 -72.73 6.97 -15.35
N VAL A 11 -72.06 6.58 -14.26
CA VAL A 11 -72.38 5.50 -13.30
C VAL A 11 -71.63 4.15 -13.39
N LEU A 12 -70.77 3.99 -12.37
CA LEU A 12 -70.41 2.81 -11.54
C LEU A 12 -69.40 1.74 -12.01
N ALA A 13 -68.41 1.60 -11.12
CA ALA A 13 -67.89 0.36 -10.54
C ALA A 13 -67.01 -0.54 -11.44
N LEU A 14 -65.70 -0.52 -11.17
CA LEU A 14 -64.99 -1.57 -10.42
C LEU A 14 -63.48 -1.33 -10.57
N TRP A 15 -62.91 -0.63 -9.60
CA TRP A 15 -61.46 -0.64 -9.36
C TRP A 15 -61.10 -1.96 -8.69
N LEU A 16 -60.50 -2.88 -9.46
CA LEU A 16 -59.80 -4.05 -8.95
C LEU A 16 -58.31 -3.89 -9.27
N LEU A 17 -57.61 -3.33 -8.28
CA LEU A 17 -56.32 -3.77 -7.76
C LEU A 17 -55.45 -4.58 -8.74
N TRP A 18 -54.34 -4.00 -9.21
CA TRP A 18 -53.03 -4.66 -9.27
C TRP A 18 -51.98 -3.66 -8.75
N MET A 19 -51.91 -3.55 -7.43
CA MET A 19 -50.73 -3.01 -6.76
C MET A 19 -49.68 -4.12 -6.77
N ASN A 20 -48.69 -3.96 -7.64
CA ASN A 20 -47.48 -4.78 -7.65
C ASN A 20 -46.72 -4.45 -6.34
N PRO A 21 -46.58 -5.36 -5.36
CA PRO A 21 -45.80 -5.06 -4.18
C PRO A 21 -44.35 -5.02 -4.61
N GLY A 22 -43.75 -3.82 -4.51
CA GLY A 22 -42.32 -3.66 -4.66
C GLY A 22 -41.61 -4.65 -3.75
N ILE A 23 -40.82 -5.54 -4.34
CA ILE A 23 -39.84 -6.34 -3.62
C ILE A 23 -38.75 -5.36 -3.18
N SER A 24 -39.02 -4.70 -2.05
CA SER A 24 -38.00 -3.98 -1.31
C SER A 24 -37.10 -5.05 -0.71
N ALA A 25 -35.89 -5.19 -1.22
CA ALA A 25 -34.85 -5.94 -0.55
C ALA A 25 -34.66 -5.29 0.83
N ALA A 26 -35.16 -5.93 1.87
CA ALA A 26 -34.93 -5.49 3.23
C ALA A 26 -33.43 -5.57 3.50
N ASN A 27 -32.77 -4.41 3.58
CA ASN A 27 -31.48 -4.32 4.24
C ASN A 27 -31.68 -4.85 5.67
N PRO A 28 -30.91 -5.87 6.11
CA PRO A 28 -31.05 -6.36 7.47
C PRO A 28 -30.55 -5.26 8.44
N ALA A 29 -31.54 -4.59 9.03
CA ALA A 29 -31.53 -3.84 10.27
C ALA A 29 -30.49 -2.70 10.45
N GLU A 30 -30.96 -1.48 10.19
CA GLU A 30 -30.70 -0.32 11.08
C GLU A 30 -31.47 -0.53 12.39
N GLY A 31 -31.00 -1.46 13.22
CA GLY A 31 -31.42 -1.60 14.62
C GLY A 31 -30.24 -1.31 15.54
N ASP A 32 -30.52 -0.87 16.76
CA ASP A 32 -29.49 -0.67 17.78
C ASP A 32 -28.59 -1.91 17.86
N PRO A 33 -27.25 -1.75 17.85
CA PRO A 33 -26.35 -2.88 17.85
C PRO A 33 -26.62 -3.74 19.08
N ALA A 34 -26.84 -5.04 18.87
CA ALA A 34 -27.07 -5.98 19.97
C ALA A 34 -25.93 -5.83 21.02
N PRO A 35 -26.23 -5.80 22.32
CA PRO A 35 -25.21 -5.59 23.36
C PRO A 35 -24.00 -6.54 23.25
N GLY A 36 -24.22 -7.79 22.80
CA GLY A 36 -23.13 -8.74 22.54
C GLY A 36 -22.18 -8.32 21.40
N ARG A 37 -22.67 -7.59 20.39
CA ARG A 37 -21.86 -7.03 19.29
C ARG A 37 -21.03 -5.85 19.77
N GLU A 38 -21.58 -4.97 20.60
CA GLU A 38 -20.81 -3.89 21.23
C GLU A 38 -19.73 -4.43 22.16
N MET A 39 -20.06 -5.42 22.99
CA MET A 39 -19.09 -6.08 23.86
C MET A 39 -17.98 -6.78 23.09
N ALA A 40 -18.30 -7.46 21.98
CA ALA A 40 -17.30 -8.06 21.10
C ALA A 40 -16.43 -7.01 20.42
N GLN A 41 -17.01 -5.90 19.97
CA GLN A 41 -16.26 -4.77 19.41
C GLN A 41 -15.36 -4.11 20.44
N GLN A 42 -15.82 -3.93 21.68
CA GLN A 42 -15.01 -3.40 22.79
C GLN A 42 -13.89 -4.36 23.18
N ALA A 43 -14.17 -5.67 23.23
CA ALA A 43 -13.17 -6.70 23.53
C ALA A 43 -12.11 -6.85 22.43
N THR A 44 -12.47 -6.55 21.18
CA THR A 44 -11.55 -6.58 20.02
C THR A 44 -10.92 -5.22 19.72
N LYS A 45 -11.39 -4.12 20.34
CA LYS A 45 -10.86 -2.78 20.16
C LYS A 45 -9.44 -2.74 20.73
N GLY A 46 -8.47 -2.97 19.85
CA GLY A 46 -7.07 -3.01 20.21
C GLY A 46 -6.66 -1.76 21.01
N PRO A 47 -5.65 -1.87 21.88
CA PRO A 47 -5.22 -0.74 22.70
C PRO A 47 -4.84 0.43 21.79
N LYS A 48 -5.29 1.65 22.15
CA LYS A 48 -4.82 2.87 21.48
C LYS A 48 -3.31 2.92 21.65
N ARG A 49 -2.57 2.64 20.57
CA ARG A 49 -1.12 2.65 20.58
C ARG A 49 -0.67 4.10 20.49
N TRP A 50 -0.05 4.59 21.56
CA TRP A 50 0.50 5.93 21.62
C TRP A 50 1.74 6.01 20.73
N ILE A 51 1.85 7.09 19.96
CA ILE A 51 3.09 7.44 19.25
C ILE A 51 3.94 8.23 20.24
N THR A 52 5.15 7.76 20.50
CA THR A 52 6.04 8.33 21.52
C THR A 52 7.06 9.32 20.96
N ALA A 53 7.14 9.46 19.64
CA ALA A 53 8.08 10.35 18.96
C ALA A 53 7.36 11.15 17.86
N ASP A 54 7.61 12.44 17.82
CA ASP A 54 7.19 13.34 16.75
C ASP A 54 8.43 13.70 15.93
N HIS A 55 8.57 13.08 14.76
CA HIS A 55 9.76 13.22 13.93
C HIS A 55 9.97 14.64 13.41
N GLY A 56 8.91 15.45 13.30
CA GLY A 56 9.01 16.87 12.97
C GLY A 56 9.71 17.71 14.04
N LYS A 57 9.74 17.25 15.29
CA LYS A 57 10.40 17.95 16.41
C LYS A 57 11.89 17.64 16.55
N HIS A 58 12.43 16.69 15.80
CA HIS A 58 13.84 16.31 15.92
C HIS A 58 14.73 17.18 15.01
N PRO A 59 15.68 17.96 15.57
CA PRO A 59 16.53 18.85 14.77
C PRO A 59 17.32 18.13 13.67
N VAL A 60 17.72 16.87 13.92
CA VAL A 60 18.43 16.04 12.92
C VAL A 60 17.61 15.76 11.66
N LEU A 61 16.28 15.93 11.70
CA LEU A 61 15.39 15.75 10.54
C LEU A 61 14.94 17.08 9.91
N GLN A 62 15.40 18.21 10.46
CA GLN A 62 15.15 19.56 9.95
C GLN A 62 16.29 20.08 9.06
N GLN A 63 17.43 19.38 9.03
CA GLN A 63 18.54 19.67 8.11
C GLN A 63 18.18 19.31 6.66
N PRO A 64 18.79 19.94 5.65
CA PRO A 64 18.56 19.58 4.27
C PRO A 64 19.09 18.17 3.96
N PHE A 65 18.34 17.43 3.15
CA PHE A 65 18.71 16.12 2.64
C PHE A 65 18.66 16.10 1.11
N THR A 66 19.55 15.33 0.49
CA THR A 66 19.63 15.16 -0.95
C THR A 66 19.41 13.71 -1.41
N SER A 67 19.42 12.75 -0.46
CA SER A 67 19.24 11.34 -0.77
C SER A 67 18.66 10.53 0.38
N GLY A 68 18.07 9.37 0.04
CA GLY A 68 17.56 8.41 1.01
C GLY A 68 18.61 7.96 2.03
N PRO A 69 19.84 7.56 1.62
CA PRO A 69 20.90 7.18 2.55
C PRO A 69 21.30 8.28 3.55
N GLU A 70 21.18 9.57 3.21
CA GLU A 70 21.41 10.65 4.17
C GLU A 70 20.30 10.69 5.24
N VAL A 71 19.04 10.50 4.85
CA VAL A 71 17.92 10.36 5.79
C VAL A 71 18.13 9.13 6.67
N THR A 72 18.51 7.98 6.10
CA THR A 72 18.79 6.76 6.86
C THR A 72 19.89 6.98 7.89
N LYS A 73 20.98 7.67 7.54
CA LYS A 73 22.03 8.03 8.50
C LYS A 73 21.50 8.90 9.65
N ALA A 74 20.61 9.84 9.38
CA ALA A 74 19.94 10.62 10.41
C ALA A 74 19.03 9.75 11.29
N CYS A 75 18.28 8.80 10.73
CA CYS A 75 17.48 7.85 11.51
C CYS A 75 18.36 7.01 12.45
N LEU A 76 19.52 6.54 11.95
CA LEU A 76 20.43 5.67 12.70
C LEU A 76 21.15 6.37 13.85
N SER A 77 21.15 7.71 13.94
CA SER A 77 21.68 8.41 15.12
C SER A 77 20.85 8.17 16.37
N CYS A 78 19.59 7.73 16.23
CA CYS A 78 18.69 7.40 17.34
C CYS A 78 18.23 5.94 17.31
N HIS A 79 18.08 5.34 16.11
CA HIS A 79 17.66 3.95 15.91
C HIS A 79 18.85 3.04 15.62
N SER A 80 19.84 3.03 16.52
CA SER A 80 21.15 2.39 16.31
C SER A 80 21.09 0.91 15.92
N GLU A 81 20.09 0.18 16.41
CA GLU A 81 19.92 -1.27 16.16
C GLU A 81 19.02 -1.59 14.95
N ALA A 82 18.23 -0.62 14.48
CA ALA A 82 17.10 -0.90 13.59
C ALA A 82 17.57 -1.50 12.25
N ALA A 83 18.59 -0.93 11.62
CA ALA A 83 19.13 -1.48 10.37
C ALA A 83 19.74 -2.87 10.57
N ALA A 84 20.53 -3.08 11.63
CA ALA A 84 21.15 -4.38 11.90
C ALA A 84 20.12 -5.49 12.19
N GLN A 85 19.00 -5.14 12.84
CA GLN A 85 17.87 -6.05 13.03
C GLN A 85 17.14 -6.29 11.71
N PHE A 86 16.89 -5.24 10.93
CA PHE A 86 16.21 -5.32 9.64
C PHE A 86 16.97 -6.17 8.62
N HIS A 87 18.31 -6.10 8.63
CA HIS A 87 19.19 -6.88 7.75
C HIS A 87 19.00 -8.40 7.90
N LYS A 88 18.46 -8.86 9.03
CA LYS A 88 18.20 -10.28 9.30
C LYS A 88 16.85 -10.75 8.74
N THR A 89 16.08 -9.86 8.12
CA THR A 89 14.72 -10.16 7.65
C THR A 89 14.68 -10.43 6.15
N ILE A 90 13.63 -11.12 5.71
CA ILE A 90 13.37 -11.37 4.30
C ILE A 90 13.17 -10.08 3.49
N HIS A 91 12.74 -8.99 4.11
CA HIS A 91 12.56 -7.71 3.41
C HIS A 91 13.88 -7.09 2.96
N TRP A 92 14.97 -7.42 3.65
CA TRP A 92 16.32 -7.01 3.28
C TRP A 92 16.99 -8.01 2.35
N THR A 93 17.05 -9.28 2.76
CA THR A 93 17.82 -10.30 2.02
C THR A 93 17.11 -10.77 0.76
N TRP A 94 15.78 -10.72 0.74
CA TRP A 94 14.93 -11.41 -0.22
C TRP A 94 15.23 -12.91 -0.35
N ILE A 95 15.80 -13.52 0.70
CA ILE A 95 16.06 -14.95 0.81
C ILE A 95 15.08 -15.53 1.81
N ASP A 96 14.45 -16.65 1.44
CA ASP A 96 13.66 -17.47 2.36
C ASP A 96 14.59 -18.07 3.42
N PRO A 97 14.39 -17.76 4.71
CA PRO A 97 15.27 -18.22 5.80
C PRO A 97 15.19 -19.73 6.00
N THR A 98 14.18 -20.40 5.45
CA THR A 98 14.00 -21.85 5.54
C THR A 98 14.67 -22.60 4.39
N SER A 99 15.13 -21.89 3.36
CA SER A 99 15.74 -22.51 2.18
C SER A 99 17.16 -23.05 2.45
N PRO A 100 17.59 -24.12 1.74
CA PRO A 100 18.95 -24.65 1.87
C PRO A 100 20.01 -23.59 1.52
N LYS A 101 21.10 -23.54 2.29
CA LYS A 101 22.17 -22.52 2.11
C LYS A 101 22.87 -22.61 0.74
N ASP A 102 22.98 -23.81 0.17
CA ASP A 102 23.57 -24.07 -1.14
C ASP A 102 22.58 -23.79 -2.30
N LYS A 103 21.29 -23.65 -1.99
CA LYS A 103 20.22 -23.38 -2.96
C LYS A 103 19.21 -22.39 -2.35
N PRO A 104 19.63 -21.14 -2.07
CA PRO A 104 18.77 -20.18 -1.40
C PRO A 104 17.59 -19.85 -2.31
N ALA A 105 16.37 -19.99 -1.79
CA ALA A 105 15.14 -19.59 -2.48
C ALA A 105 14.73 -18.18 -2.05
N GLY A 106 13.80 -17.55 -2.77
CA GLY A 106 13.34 -16.19 -2.54
C GLY A 106 13.68 -15.25 -3.70
N LYS A 107 13.11 -14.04 -3.68
CA LYS A 107 13.21 -13.08 -4.78
C LYS A 107 14.66 -12.67 -5.11
N GLY A 108 15.55 -12.68 -4.12
CA GLY A 108 17.00 -12.42 -4.27
C GLY A 108 17.82 -13.68 -4.49
N GLY A 109 17.22 -14.86 -4.32
CA GLY A 109 17.85 -16.17 -4.44
C GLY A 109 17.62 -16.79 -5.82
N LEU A 110 17.66 -18.12 -5.86
CA LEU A 110 17.43 -18.94 -7.05
C LEU A 110 15.93 -19.20 -7.22
N THR A 111 15.17 -18.16 -7.55
CA THR A 111 13.73 -18.27 -7.82
C THR A 111 13.41 -17.76 -9.22
N VAL A 112 12.63 -18.56 -9.95
CA VAL A 112 12.08 -18.19 -11.25
C VAL A 112 10.55 -18.17 -11.18
N ASN A 113 9.92 -17.22 -11.86
CA ASN A 113 8.48 -17.21 -12.08
C ASN A 113 8.17 -17.11 -13.59
N ASN A 114 6.90 -17.19 -13.95
CA ASN A 114 6.42 -17.07 -15.33
C ASN A 114 6.03 -15.61 -15.70
N TYR A 115 6.46 -14.62 -14.92
CA TYR A 115 6.17 -13.20 -15.15
C TYR A 115 7.44 -12.46 -15.61
N CYS A 116 8.15 -11.78 -14.72
CA CYS A 116 9.44 -11.15 -15.06
C CYS A 116 10.63 -12.13 -14.99
N ILE A 117 10.37 -13.43 -14.87
CA ILE A 117 11.35 -14.51 -14.77
C ILE A 117 12.19 -14.45 -13.50
N SER A 118 13.18 -13.55 -13.43
CA SER A 118 14.19 -13.51 -12.37
C SER A 118 14.66 -12.08 -12.11
N ILE A 119 15.08 -11.81 -10.87
CA ILE A 119 15.74 -10.55 -10.51
C ILE A 119 17.12 -10.42 -11.17
N HIS A 120 17.83 -11.55 -11.35
CA HIS A 120 19.24 -11.56 -11.75
C HIS A 120 19.37 -11.02 -13.18
N GLY A 121 20.08 -9.90 -13.35
CA GLY A 121 20.19 -9.16 -14.61
C GLY A 121 19.10 -8.09 -14.84
N ASN A 122 18.12 -7.99 -13.95
CA ASN A 122 16.98 -7.05 -14.02
C ASN A 122 16.82 -6.23 -12.72
N GLU A 123 17.83 -6.22 -11.85
CA GLU A 123 17.78 -5.67 -10.50
C GLU A 123 17.23 -4.24 -10.48
N PRO A 124 17.67 -3.28 -11.33
CA PRO A 124 17.23 -1.89 -11.22
C PRO A 124 15.72 -1.70 -11.35
N ARG A 125 15.04 -2.55 -12.14
CA ARG A 125 13.57 -2.55 -12.26
C ARG A 125 12.90 -3.26 -11.10
N CYS A 126 13.48 -4.38 -10.66
CA CYS A 126 12.88 -5.24 -9.64
C CYS A 126 12.98 -4.67 -8.23
N THR A 127 14.09 -3.98 -7.92
CA THR A 127 14.44 -3.45 -6.59
C THR A 127 13.81 -2.09 -6.30
N SER A 128 13.00 -1.55 -7.21
CA SER A 128 12.00 -0.52 -6.86
C SER A 128 11.06 -0.97 -5.73
N CYS A 129 10.86 -2.29 -5.57
CA CYS A 129 10.13 -2.87 -4.44
C CYS A 129 11.04 -3.42 -3.31
N HIS A 130 12.37 -3.25 -3.39
CA HIS A 130 13.27 -3.64 -2.31
C HIS A 130 13.26 -2.56 -1.23
N ALA A 131 13.37 -2.94 0.04
CA ALA A 131 13.40 -2.00 1.15
C ALA A 131 14.80 -1.40 1.37
N GLY A 132 15.46 -1.05 0.28
CA GLY A 132 16.80 -0.47 0.28
C GLY A 132 17.10 0.35 -0.96
N TYR A 133 18.26 1.01 -0.93
CA TYR A 133 18.72 1.97 -1.92
C TYR A 133 19.92 1.46 -2.71
N GLY A 134 19.79 1.37 -4.04
CA GLY A 134 20.91 1.15 -4.94
C GLY A 134 21.27 -0.31 -5.23
N TRP A 135 20.39 -1.27 -4.97
CA TRP A 135 20.57 -2.65 -5.42
C TRP A 135 20.34 -2.73 -6.94
N LYS A 136 21.40 -2.46 -7.69
CA LYS A 136 21.39 -2.37 -9.16
C LYS A 136 22.02 -3.56 -9.87
N ASP A 137 22.81 -4.36 -9.15
CA ASP A 137 23.50 -5.54 -9.65
C ASP A 137 23.99 -6.42 -8.49
N LYS A 138 24.64 -7.53 -8.81
CA LYS A 138 25.22 -8.50 -7.86
C LYS A 138 26.24 -7.94 -6.86
N ASN A 139 26.76 -6.73 -7.04
CA ASN A 139 27.76 -6.12 -6.18
C ASN A 139 27.13 -5.23 -5.09
N PHE A 140 25.81 -5.34 -4.87
CA PHE A 140 25.14 -4.63 -3.78
C PHE A 140 25.69 -5.06 -2.42
N ASP A 141 26.07 -4.08 -1.61
CA ASP A 141 26.58 -4.31 -0.26
C ASP A 141 25.41 -4.45 0.73
N PHE A 142 25.05 -5.69 1.04
CA PHE A 142 24.02 -6.02 2.04
C PHE A 142 24.45 -5.73 3.49
N THR A 143 25.70 -5.29 3.72
CA THR A 143 26.21 -4.94 5.05
C THR A 143 26.09 -3.44 5.35
N ASP A 144 25.96 -2.59 4.32
CA ASP A 144 25.85 -1.15 4.47
C ASP A 144 24.48 -0.73 5.03
N VAL A 145 24.45 -0.45 6.33
CA VAL A 145 23.26 -0.02 7.07
C VAL A 145 22.64 1.27 6.54
N SER A 146 23.42 2.12 5.85
CA SER A 146 22.89 3.37 5.26
C SER A 146 22.03 3.12 4.04
N LYS A 147 22.05 1.90 3.47
CA LYS A 147 21.23 1.52 2.33
C LYS A 147 19.84 1.04 2.70
N VAL A 148 19.51 0.89 3.97
CA VAL A 148 18.13 0.57 4.40
C VAL A 148 17.23 1.75 4.04
N ASP A 149 16.08 1.45 3.43
CA ASP A 149 15.05 2.46 3.22
C ASP A 149 14.03 2.44 4.35
N CYS A 150 14.21 3.35 5.31
CA CYS A 150 13.26 3.52 6.41
C CYS A 150 11.94 4.16 5.96
N LEU A 151 11.94 4.95 4.88
CA LEU A 151 10.81 5.80 4.51
C LEU A 151 9.70 5.02 3.81
N VAL A 152 10.03 4.04 2.95
CA VAL A 152 9.02 3.24 2.22
C VAL A 152 7.96 2.62 3.13
N CYS A 153 8.34 2.25 4.35
CA CYS A 153 7.41 1.68 5.32
C CYS A 153 6.78 2.73 6.23
N HIS A 154 7.51 3.81 6.56
CA HIS A 154 7.14 4.64 7.70
C HIS A 154 6.63 6.05 7.37
N GLU A 155 6.93 6.57 6.19
CA GLU A 155 6.46 7.91 5.79
C GLU A 155 4.92 7.95 5.72
N GLN A 156 4.30 9.08 6.06
CA GLN A 156 2.83 9.23 6.13
C GLN A 156 2.28 10.32 5.21
N THR A 157 3.12 10.93 4.39
CA THR A 157 2.70 11.91 3.38
C THR A 157 1.98 11.26 2.20
N GLY A 158 2.29 10.00 1.90
CA GLY A 158 1.84 9.30 0.69
C GLY A 158 2.48 9.82 -0.60
N ALA A 159 3.47 10.71 -0.51
CA ALA A 159 4.16 11.32 -1.64
C ALA A 159 5.52 10.66 -1.94
N TYR A 160 6.04 9.83 -1.03
CA TYR A 160 7.30 9.15 -1.25
C TYR A 160 7.10 7.99 -2.23
N GLN A 161 7.86 8.02 -3.33
CA GLN A 161 7.84 6.94 -4.30
C GLN A 161 9.24 6.72 -4.86
N LYS A 162 9.59 5.44 -5.04
CA LYS A 162 10.80 5.03 -5.73
C LYS A 162 10.60 5.15 -7.23
N PHE A 163 11.66 5.52 -7.94
CA PHE A 163 11.63 5.51 -9.39
C PHE A 163 11.59 4.05 -9.88
N PRO A 164 10.69 3.66 -10.80
CA PRO A 164 10.48 2.25 -11.16
C PRO A 164 11.75 1.52 -11.63
N ALA A 165 12.66 2.22 -12.31
CA ALA A 165 13.94 1.67 -12.76
C ALA A 165 15.15 2.25 -11.99
N GLY A 166 14.93 2.83 -10.81
CA GLY A 166 15.93 3.56 -10.03
C GLY A 166 16.76 2.69 -9.08
N ALA A 167 16.67 1.37 -9.17
CA ALA A 167 17.34 0.44 -8.26
C ALA A 167 17.01 0.72 -6.78
N GLY A 168 15.75 1.00 -6.47
CA GLY A 168 15.29 1.38 -5.13
C GLY A 168 15.45 2.86 -4.78
N ASN A 169 16.03 3.70 -5.65
CA ASN A 169 16.11 5.14 -5.40
C ASN A 169 14.88 5.88 -5.97
N PRO A 170 14.41 6.94 -5.31
CA PRO A 170 13.53 7.95 -5.92
C PRO A 170 14.20 8.66 -7.10
N ALA A 171 13.40 9.38 -7.89
CA ALA A 171 13.93 10.23 -8.96
C ALA A 171 14.76 11.38 -8.36
N LYS A 172 15.89 11.71 -8.98
CA LYS A 172 16.75 12.84 -8.55
C LYS A 172 16.27 14.19 -9.08
N GLU A 173 15.60 14.14 -10.22
CA GLU A 173 14.99 15.26 -10.92
C GLU A 173 13.67 14.79 -11.54
N PRO A 174 12.74 15.69 -11.89
CA PRO A 174 11.51 15.32 -12.59
C PRO A 174 11.80 14.42 -13.80
N THR A 175 11.35 13.18 -13.75
CA THR A 175 11.71 12.15 -14.73
C THR A 175 10.47 11.37 -15.14
N VAL A 176 10.18 11.31 -16.44
CA VAL A 176 9.09 10.47 -16.97
C VAL A 176 9.55 9.02 -17.10
N PHE A 177 8.80 8.09 -16.50
CA PHE A 177 9.03 6.68 -16.70
C PHE A 177 8.28 6.18 -17.93
N LYS A 178 9.01 5.73 -18.95
CA LYS A 178 8.42 5.27 -20.22
C LYS A 178 7.45 4.10 -20.07
N GLY A 179 7.59 3.29 -19.01
CA GLY A 179 6.77 2.10 -18.81
C GLY A 179 5.32 2.39 -18.43
N ASP A 180 5.02 3.55 -17.85
CA ASP A 180 3.66 3.95 -17.47
C ASP A 180 3.29 5.38 -17.92
N GLY A 181 4.25 6.12 -18.51
CA GLY A 181 4.07 7.49 -18.97
C GLY A 181 3.97 8.53 -17.85
N LYS A 182 4.20 8.15 -16.59
CA LYS A 182 4.06 9.05 -15.44
C LYS A 182 5.36 9.80 -15.17
N GLU A 183 5.23 11.06 -14.76
CA GLU A 183 6.34 11.85 -14.23
C GLU A 183 6.55 11.53 -12.75
N TYR A 184 7.80 11.24 -12.39
CA TYR A 184 8.25 11.01 -11.03
C TYR A 184 9.07 12.20 -10.57
N LEU A 185 8.61 12.84 -9.50
CA LEU A 185 9.30 13.97 -8.89
C LEU A 185 10.25 13.51 -7.78
N PRO A 186 11.32 14.26 -7.51
CA PRO A 186 12.12 14.08 -6.31
C PRO A 186 11.25 14.25 -5.06
N PRO A 187 11.46 13.44 -4.00
CA PRO A 187 10.75 13.63 -2.75
C PRO A 187 11.11 14.99 -2.12
N ASP A 188 10.14 15.61 -1.46
CA ASP A 188 10.43 16.61 -0.43
C ASP A 188 11.00 15.85 0.78
N TRP A 189 12.33 15.72 0.82
CA TRP A 189 13.02 14.88 1.79
C TRP A 189 12.71 15.24 3.25
N ASN A 190 12.61 16.52 3.57
CA ASN A 190 12.28 16.96 4.92
C ASN A 190 10.85 16.60 5.29
N LYS A 191 9.90 16.82 4.38
CA LYS A 191 8.49 16.47 4.63
C LYS A 191 8.30 14.97 4.83
N VAL A 192 8.92 14.13 3.99
CA VAL A 192 8.79 12.66 4.13
C VAL A 192 9.49 12.17 5.40
N ALA A 193 10.70 12.65 5.71
CA ALA A 193 11.45 12.24 6.90
C ALA A 193 10.75 12.64 8.21
N GLN A 194 10.12 13.81 8.24
CA GLN A 194 9.40 14.30 9.41
C GLN A 194 8.02 13.66 9.60
N SER A 195 7.45 13.07 8.55
CA SER A 195 6.14 12.41 8.60
C SER A 195 6.16 11.02 9.23
N VAL A 196 7.34 10.47 9.50
CA VAL A 196 7.55 9.08 9.93
C VAL A 196 6.66 8.70 11.11
N SER A 197 5.94 7.60 10.95
CA SER A 197 5.04 7.03 11.96
C SER A 197 4.94 5.50 11.82
N ARG A 198 3.96 4.90 12.49
CA ARG A 198 3.63 3.49 12.32
C ARG A 198 3.12 3.25 10.89
N PRO A 199 3.62 2.22 10.18
CA PRO A 199 3.15 1.88 8.85
C PRO A 199 1.64 1.61 8.82
N THR A 200 0.99 2.04 7.75
CA THR A 200 -0.38 1.67 7.38
C THR A 200 -0.36 0.65 6.24
N ARG A 201 -1.54 0.21 5.78
CA ARG A 201 -1.62 -0.72 4.65
C ARG A 201 -1.14 -0.08 3.36
N GLU A 202 -1.32 1.23 3.21
CA GLU A 202 -0.84 2.01 2.07
C GLU A 202 0.68 1.88 1.92
N ASN A 203 1.43 1.97 3.03
CA ASN A 203 2.89 1.79 3.02
C ASN A 203 3.30 0.41 2.51
N CYS A 204 2.67 -0.65 3.03
CA CYS A 204 2.91 -2.02 2.56
C CYS A 204 2.51 -2.16 1.08
N GLY A 205 1.40 -1.54 0.71
CA GLY A 205 0.77 -1.60 -0.60
C GLY A 205 1.63 -1.08 -1.74
N VAL A 206 2.53 -0.12 -1.49
CA VAL A 206 3.49 0.40 -2.49
C VAL A 206 4.24 -0.73 -3.19
N CYS A 207 4.53 -1.82 -2.48
CA CYS A 207 5.19 -3.01 -3.02
C CYS A 207 4.28 -4.22 -3.15
N HIS A 208 3.30 -4.38 -2.26
CA HIS A 208 2.51 -5.61 -2.15
C HIS A 208 1.23 -5.62 -2.99
N PHE A 209 0.69 -4.46 -3.37
CA PHE A 209 -0.51 -4.38 -4.23
C PHE A 209 -0.16 -4.44 -5.72
N TYR A 210 1.07 -4.05 -6.05
CA TYR A 210 1.53 -3.92 -7.42
C TYR A 210 2.60 -4.96 -7.74
N GLY A 211 2.61 -5.44 -8.99
CA GLY A 211 3.63 -6.36 -9.48
C GLY A 211 3.84 -6.17 -10.97
N GLY A 212 5.09 -6.19 -11.44
CA GLY A 212 5.34 -6.13 -12.89
C GLY A 212 4.96 -4.81 -13.58
N GLY A 213 4.53 -3.79 -12.83
CA GLY A 213 4.06 -2.51 -13.35
C GLY A 213 2.54 -2.32 -13.32
N GLY A 214 1.76 -3.24 -12.76
CA GLY A 214 0.32 -3.09 -12.62
C GLY A 214 -0.22 -3.54 -11.26
N ASP A 215 -1.45 -3.11 -10.97
CA ASP A 215 -2.22 -3.50 -9.78
C ASP A 215 -2.81 -4.90 -9.95
N MET A 216 -2.85 -5.71 -8.89
CA MET A 216 -3.40 -7.09 -8.90
C MET A 216 -2.77 -8.04 -9.94
N VAL A 217 -1.56 -7.75 -10.40
CA VAL A 217 -0.91 -8.50 -11.50
C VAL A 217 -0.30 -9.83 -11.03
N LYS A 218 0.22 -9.88 -9.80
CA LYS A 218 0.95 -11.06 -9.28
C LYS A 218 0.17 -11.84 -8.23
N HIS A 219 -0.37 -11.13 -7.25
CA HIS A 219 -1.19 -11.68 -6.18
C HIS A 219 -2.61 -11.13 -6.36
N GLY A 220 -3.60 -12.02 -6.45
CA GLY A 220 -5.00 -11.64 -6.66
C GLY A 220 -5.74 -11.29 -5.36
N ASP A 221 -5.11 -11.54 -4.21
CA ASP A 221 -5.63 -11.35 -2.86
C ASP A 221 -5.14 -10.05 -2.19
N LEU A 222 -4.17 -9.36 -2.80
CA LEU A 222 -3.66 -8.06 -2.34
C LEU A 222 -3.54 -7.10 -3.53
N ASP A 223 -4.49 -6.19 -3.64
CA ASP A 223 -4.53 -5.10 -4.64
C ASP A 223 -4.76 -3.74 -3.97
N SER A 224 -4.78 -2.66 -4.75
CA SER A 224 -4.93 -1.30 -4.23
C SER A 224 -6.20 -1.07 -3.39
N SER A 225 -7.26 -1.87 -3.60
CA SER A 225 -8.47 -1.81 -2.78
C SER A 225 -8.23 -2.19 -1.30
N MET A 226 -7.13 -2.89 -1.01
CA MET A 226 -6.71 -3.28 0.34
C MET A 226 -6.09 -2.13 1.15
N ALA A 227 -5.91 -0.94 0.58
CA ALA A 227 -5.60 0.27 1.35
C ALA A 227 -6.72 0.56 2.38
N LYS A 228 -7.97 0.53 1.92
CA LYS A 228 -9.16 0.74 2.75
C LYS A 228 -10.29 -0.20 2.31
N PRO A 229 -10.15 -1.52 2.55
CA PRO A 229 -11.12 -2.49 2.09
C PRO A 229 -12.42 -2.33 2.87
N SER A 230 -13.52 -2.75 2.27
CA SER A 230 -14.75 -3.00 3.02
C SER A 230 -14.67 -4.37 3.70
N LYS A 231 -15.42 -4.58 4.79
CA LYS A 231 -15.58 -5.89 5.41
C LYS A 231 -15.94 -7.02 4.43
N THR A 232 -16.67 -6.73 3.35
CA THR A 232 -17.04 -7.73 2.33
C THR A 232 -15.82 -8.20 1.54
N LEU A 233 -14.83 -7.32 1.34
CA LEU A 233 -13.59 -7.66 0.65
C LEU A 233 -12.62 -8.37 1.61
N ASP A 234 -12.41 -7.82 2.80
CA ASP A 234 -11.61 -8.47 3.83
C ASP A 234 -12.17 -8.16 5.22
N VAL A 235 -12.57 -9.21 5.94
CA VAL A 235 -13.24 -9.10 7.24
C VAL A 235 -12.33 -8.65 8.40
N HIS A 236 -11.01 -8.72 8.21
CA HIS A 236 -10.01 -8.34 9.22
C HIS A 236 -9.48 -6.92 8.98
N MET A 237 -9.37 -6.51 7.72
CA MET A 237 -8.82 -5.22 7.32
C MET A 237 -9.88 -4.15 7.06
N GLY A 238 -11.16 -4.53 6.89
CA GLY A 238 -12.28 -3.62 6.59
C GLY A 238 -13.41 -3.55 7.62
#